data_AF-A0A0F9CQU2-F1
#
_entry.id   AF-A0A0F9CQU2-F1
#
_cell.length_a   1.000
_cell.length_b   1.000
_cell.length_c   1.000
_cell.angle_alpha   90.00
_cell.angle_beta   90.00
_cell.angle_gamma   90.00
#
_symmetry.space_group_name_H-M   'P 1'
#
loop_
_entity.id
_entity.type
_entity.pdbx_description
1 polymer ?
#
loop_
_entity_poly.entity_id
_entity_poly.type
_entity_poly.pdbx_seq_one_letter_code
_entity_poly.pdbx_strand_id
1 'polypeptide(L)'
;MSYHGCSWVEIASILGVTRQTIDDKYRDVLNIGQSHFKHDLRRFQLACANNTRVGNPAMLIWLGKQYLEQSETPQMEVKKDQFDEFIEWISRQKAPSLPPVPSKSIVS
;
A
#
# COMPACT_ATOMS: atom_id res chain seq x y z
N MET A 1 16.17 2.24 -7.91
CA MET A 1 16.45 3.61 -7.41
C MET A 1 17.88 3.67 -6.87
N SER A 2 18.52 4.85 -6.82
CA SER A 2 19.88 5.07 -6.30
C SER A 2 19.91 5.72 -4.91
N TYR A 3 21.10 6.16 -4.45
CA TYR A 3 21.40 6.75 -3.14
C TYR A 3 20.44 7.86 -2.68
N HIS A 4 19.93 8.68 -3.62
CA HIS A 4 19.00 9.77 -3.32
C HIS A 4 17.56 9.51 -3.79
N GLY A 5 17.22 8.27 -4.15
CA GLY A 5 15.88 7.93 -4.66
C GLY A 5 15.68 8.17 -6.15
N CYS A 6 16.70 8.60 -6.90
CA CYS A 6 16.57 8.73 -8.36
C CYS A 6 16.37 7.35 -9.01
N SER A 7 15.50 7.29 -10.01
CA SER A 7 15.39 6.14 -10.91
C SER A 7 16.67 6.02 -11.75
N TRP A 8 16.99 4.81 -12.24
CA TRP A 8 18.20 4.69 -13.06
C TRP A 8 18.04 5.30 -14.45
N VAL A 9 16.80 5.64 -14.87
CA VAL A 9 16.55 6.41 -16.10
C VAL A 9 16.97 7.87 -15.91
N GLU A 10 16.61 8.48 -14.79
CA GLU A 10 17.03 9.85 -14.47
C GLU A 10 18.56 9.95 -14.35
N ILE A 11 19.19 8.96 -13.73
CA ILE A 11 20.65 8.90 -13.61
C ILE A 11 21.29 8.77 -14.99
N ALA A 12 20.77 7.92 -15.86
CA ALA A 12 21.26 7.76 -17.23
C ALA A 12 21.12 9.09 -18.01
N SER A 13 20.00 9.79 -17.85
CA SER A 13 19.77 11.10 -18.47
C SER A 13 20.75 12.17 -17.98
N ILE A 14 21.06 12.21 -16.67
CA ILE A 14 22.03 13.16 -16.11
C ILE A 14 23.44 12.89 -16.63
N LEU A 15 23.80 11.62 -16.77
CA LEU A 15 25.11 11.19 -17.24
C LEU A 15 25.24 11.19 -18.77
N GLY A 16 24.18 11.47 -19.52
CA GLY A 16 24.18 11.43 -20.99
C GLY A 16 24.40 10.04 -21.57
N VAL A 17 24.06 8.98 -20.82
CA VAL A 17 24.19 7.58 -21.25
C VAL A 17 22.84 6.92 -21.40
N THR A 18 22.80 5.77 -22.08
CA THR A 18 21.58 4.97 -22.16
C THR A 18 21.34 4.20 -20.87
N ARG A 19 20.07 3.86 -20.60
CA ARG A 19 19.73 2.97 -19.48
C ARG A 19 20.43 1.61 -19.57
N GLN A 20 20.60 1.10 -20.79
CA GLN A 20 21.30 -0.17 -21.03
C GLN A 20 22.75 -0.11 -20.54
N THR A 21 23.46 0.98 -20.83
CA THR A 21 24.84 1.19 -20.34
C THR A 21 24.94 1.12 -18.82
N ILE A 22 23.91 1.64 -18.13
CA ILE A 22 23.82 1.58 -16.68
C ILE A 22 23.61 0.15 -16.18
N ASP A 23 22.67 -0.59 -16.77
CA ASP A 23 22.38 -1.97 -16.39
C ASP A 23 23.57 -2.91 -16.65
N ASP A 24 24.32 -2.68 -17.72
CA ASP A 24 25.43 -3.55 -18.12
C ASP A 24 26.71 -3.28 -17.33
N LYS A 25 27.02 -2.01 -17.03
CA LYS A 25 28.34 -1.60 -16.51
C LYS A 25 28.33 -1.07 -15.08
N TYR A 26 27.18 -0.60 -14.58
CA TYR A 26 27.10 0.16 -13.32
C TYR A 26 26.04 -0.36 -12.37
N ARG A 27 25.47 -1.54 -12.64
CA ARG A 27 24.40 -2.14 -11.84
C ARG A 27 24.79 -2.33 -10.38
N ASP A 28 26.00 -2.78 -10.11
CA ASP A 28 26.48 -3.03 -8.74
C ASP A 28 26.56 -1.73 -7.93
N VAL A 29 27.10 -0.67 -8.53
CA VAL A 29 27.19 0.66 -7.92
C VAL A 29 25.79 1.20 -7.59
N LEU A 30 24.81 0.97 -8.48
CA LEU A 30 23.44 1.39 -8.23
C LEU A 30 22.73 0.56 -7.16
N ASN A 31 23.00 -0.73 -7.08
CA ASN A 31 22.49 -1.59 -6.02
C ASN A 31 23.03 -1.15 -4.64
N ILE A 32 24.31 -0.76 -4.57
CA ILE A 32 24.91 -0.18 -3.36
C ILE A 32 24.19 1.12 -3.01
N GLY A 33 24.01 2.03 -3.98
CA GLY A 33 23.25 3.26 -3.77
C GLY A 33 21.83 3.01 -3.27
N GLN A 34 21.12 2.04 -3.85
CA GLN A 34 19.79 1.64 -3.39
C GLN A 34 19.82 1.12 -1.94
N SER A 35 20.82 0.33 -1.58
CA SER A 35 20.97 -0.24 -0.23
C SER A 35 21.19 0.85 0.80
N HIS A 36 22.03 1.83 0.47
CA HIS A 36 22.24 3.01 1.30
C HIS A 36 20.98 3.87 1.44
N PHE A 37 20.24 4.11 0.36
CA PHE A 37 18.95 4.81 0.44
C PHE A 37 17.98 4.12 1.40
N LYS A 38 17.84 2.79 1.28
CA LYS A 38 17.00 1.99 2.20
C LYS A 38 17.48 2.11 3.65
N HIS A 39 18.79 2.08 3.88
CA HIS A 39 19.39 2.24 5.20
C HIS A 39 19.12 3.63 5.80
N ASP A 40 19.31 4.69 5.01
CA ASP A 40 19.09 6.05 5.47
C ASP A 40 17.62 6.30 5.78
N LEU A 41 16.69 5.80 4.96
CA LEU A 41 15.26 5.87 5.25
C LEU A 41 14.89 5.23 6.60
N ARG A 42 15.46 4.06 6.93
CA ARG A 42 15.27 3.44 8.25
C ARG A 42 15.82 4.31 9.38
N ARG A 43 17.00 4.92 9.18
CA ARG A 43 17.58 5.84 10.16
C ARG A 43 16.70 7.07 10.38
N PHE A 44 16.12 7.63 9.31
CA PHE A 44 15.18 8.74 9.41
C PHE A 44 13.89 8.34 10.13
N GLN A 45 13.32 7.17 9.83
CA GLN A 45 12.15 6.64 10.56
C GLN A 45 12.44 6.53 12.06
N LEU A 46 13.59 5.95 12.45
CA LEU A 46 14.00 5.83 13.86
C LEU A 46 14.27 7.19 14.50
N ALA A 47 14.95 8.10 13.79
CA ALA A 47 15.26 9.43 14.28
C ALA A 47 14.00 10.31 14.45
N CYS A 48 12.97 10.09 13.63
CA CYS A 48 11.68 10.73 13.80
C CYS A 48 10.93 10.13 15.00
N ALA A 49 10.98 8.80 15.16
CA ALA A 49 10.32 8.11 16.28
C ALA A 49 10.93 8.47 17.65
N ASN A 50 12.25 8.65 17.72
CA ASN A 50 12.93 9.05 18.95
C ASN A 50 12.99 10.58 19.15
N ASN A 51 12.25 11.36 18.33
CA ASN A 51 12.21 12.82 18.36
C ASN A 51 13.57 13.54 18.20
N THR A 52 14.59 12.87 17.65
CA THR A 52 15.91 13.50 17.36
C THR A 52 15.94 14.22 16.02
N ARG A 53 14.98 13.95 15.13
CA ARG A 53 14.76 14.68 13.88
C ARG A 53 13.30 15.03 13.71
N VAL A 54 13.05 16.25 13.22
CA VAL A 54 11.72 16.68 12.78
C VAL A 54 11.43 16.09 11.40
N GLY A 55 10.24 15.52 11.25
CA GLY A 55 9.77 14.96 9.98
C GLY A 55 8.26 14.73 10.05
N ASN A 56 7.64 14.44 8.91
CA ASN A 56 6.24 14.01 8.86
C ASN A 56 6.18 12.49 9.04
N PRO A 57 5.71 11.96 10.19
CA PRO A 57 5.73 10.52 10.46
C PRO A 57 4.88 9.73 9.46
N ALA A 58 3.73 10.27 9.05
CA ALA A 58 2.84 9.61 8.09
C ALA A 58 3.53 9.43 6.73
N MET A 59 4.27 10.45 6.27
CA MET A 59 5.06 10.34 5.04
C MET A 59 6.20 9.33 5.17
N LEU A 60 6.89 9.30 6.31
CA LEU A 60 7.98 8.33 6.55
C LEU A 60 7.47 6.88 6.58
N ILE A 61 6.28 6.64 7.15
CA ILE A 61 5.63 5.34 7.12
C ILE A 61 5.26 4.97 5.68
N TRP A 62 4.66 5.90 4.93
CA TRP A 62 4.29 5.66 3.53
C TRP A 62 5.52 5.31 2.66
N LEU A 63 6.60 6.08 2.79
CA LEU A 63 7.87 5.81 2.10
C LEU A 63 8.44 4.44 2.49
N GLY A 64 8.31 4.07 3.76
CA GLY A 64 8.69 2.75 4.26
C GLY A 64 7.94 1.61 3.58
N LYS A 65 6.62 1.76 3.41
CA LYS A 65 5.79 0.80 2.67
C LYS A 65 6.22 0.67 1.21
N GLN A 66 6.53 1.80 0.55
CA GLN A 66 6.92 1.80 -0.88
C GLN A 66 8.33 1.25 -1.14
N TYR A 67 9.31 1.58 -0.29
CA TYR A 67 10.73 1.34 -0.60
C TYR A 67 11.40 0.31 0.30
N LEU A 68 10.85 0.02 1.47
CA LEU A 68 11.38 -0.95 2.43
C LEU A 68 10.54 -2.23 2.51
N GLU A 69 9.49 -2.34 1.68
CA GLU A 69 8.55 -3.47 1.69
C GLU A 69 7.92 -3.69 3.08
N GLN A 70 7.81 -2.61 3.87
CA GLN A 70 7.15 -2.65 5.17
C GLN A 70 5.65 -2.85 4.95
N SER A 71 5.05 -3.73 5.74
CA SER A 71 3.61 -3.96 5.77
C SER A 71 3.08 -3.76 7.18
N GLU A 72 1.85 -3.29 7.27
CA GLU A 72 1.09 -3.32 8.51
C GLU A 72 0.16 -4.51 8.44
N THR A 73 0.13 -5.30 9.50
CA THR A 73 -0.91 -6.30 9.71
C THR A 73 -1.99 -5.62 10.56
N PRO A 74 -3.12 -5.18 10.00
CA PRO A 74 -4.19 -4.62 10.80
C PRO A 74 -4.80 -5.75 11.64
N GLN A 75 -4.65 -5.67 12.96
CA GLN A 75 -5.46 -6.44 13.89
C GLN A 75 -6.88 -5.84 13.85
N MET A 76 -7.73 -6.39 12.98
CA MET A 76 -9.17 -6.10 13.01
C MET A 76 -9.82 -6.93 14.10
N GLU A 77 -10.17 -6.27 15.20
CA GLU A 77 -11.06 -6.84 16.21
C GLU A 77 -12.50 -6.71 15.70
N VAL A 78 -13.02 -7.79 15.11
CA VAL A 78 -14.44 -7.83 14.76
C VAL A 78 -15.22 -8.00 16.06
N LYS A 79 -15.93 -6.95 16.49
CA LYS A 79 -16.88 -7.03 17.60
C LYS A 79 -18.04 -7.92 17.18
N LYS A 80 -17.90 -9.22 17.45
CA LYS A 80 -18.83 -10.28 17.06
C LYS A 80 -20.26 -9.98 17.51
N ASP A 81 -20.41 -9.36 18.68
CA ASP A 81 -21.69 -8.97 19.27
C ASP A 81 -22.51 -8.04 18.35
N GLN A 82 -21.86 -7.08 17.68
CA GLN A 82 -22.52 -6.16 16.76
C GLN A 82 -22.99 -6.86 15.47
N PHE A 83 -22.28 -7.91 15.06
CA PHE A 83 -22.65 -8.71 13.90
C PHE A 83 -23.81 -9.65 14.23
N ASP A 84 -23.80 -10.26 15.42
CA ASP A 84 -24.85 -11.16 15.89
C ASP A 84 -26.18 -10.40 16.11
N GLU A 85 -26.13 -9.19 16.71
CA GLU A 85 -27.29 -8.29 16.83
C GLU A 85 -27.87 -7.91 15.46
N PHE A 86 -27.01 -7.66 14.48
CA PHE A 86 -27.42 -7.34 13.12
C PHE A 86 -28.12 -8.53 12.42
N ILE A 87 -27.57 -9.74 12.57
CA ILE A 87 -28.19 -10.97 12.02
C ILE A 87 -29.52 -11.26 12.70
N GLU A 88 -29.63 -11.02 14.01
CA GLU A 88 -30.88 -11.14 14.73
C GLU A 88 -31.92 -10.13 14.25
N TRP A 89 -31.51 -8.87 14.01
CA TRP A 89 -32.37 -7.83 13.44
C TRP A 89 -32.85 -8.18 12.01
N ILE A 90 -31.96 -8.67 11.14
CA ILE A 90 -32.32 -9.15 9.79
C ILE A 90 -33.34 -10.28 9.89
N SER A 91 -33.12 -11.23 10.81
CA SER A 91 -33.99 -12.40 10.97
C SER A 91 -35.38 -12.04 11.50
N ARG A 92 -35.50 -10.92 12.23
CA ARG A 92 -36.77 -10.35 12.72
C ARG A 92 -37.55 -9.62 11.62
N GLN A 93 -36.88 -9.18 10.55
CA GLN A 93 -37.54 -8.58 9.39
C GLN A 93 -38.17 -9.68 8.54
N LYS A 94 -39.47 -9.94 8.71
CA LYS A 94 -40.22 -10.82 7.81
C LYS A 94 -40.23 -10.16 6.43
N ALA A 95 -39.63 -10.83 5.43
CA ALA A 95 -39.64 -10.34 4.05
C ALA A 95 -41.08 -9.96 3.65
N PRO A 96 -41.31 -8.78 3.06
CA PRO A 96 -42.63 -8.42 2.58
C PRO A 96 -43.10 -9.54 1.64
N SER A 97 -44.32 -10.03 1.85
CA SER A 97 -44.91 -11.03 0.96
C SER A 97 -44.87 -10.47 -0.47
N LEU A 98 -44.14 -11.12 -1.36
CA LEU A 98 -44.10 -10.74 -2.77
C LEU A 98 -45.54 -10.63 -3.28
N PRO A 99 -45.92 -9.53 -3.95
CA PRO A 99 -47.24 -9.46 -4.58
C PRO A 99 -47.37 -10.62 -5.56
N PRO A 100 -48.57 -11.21 -5.69
CA PRO A 100 -48.78 -12.35 -6.58
C PRO A 100 -48.31 -11.97 -7.98
N VAL A 101 -47.40 -12.78 -8.54
CA VAL A 101 -46.93 -12.61 -9.91
C VAL A 101 -48.17 -12.76 -10.81
N PRO A 102 -48.54 -11.73 -11.61
CA PRO A 102 -49.68 -11.87 -12.50
C PRO A 102 -49.39 -13.03 -13.47
N SER A 103 -50.26 -14.03 -13.46
CA SER A 103 -50.19 -15.14 -14.41
C SER A 103 -50.26 -14.55 -15.81
N LYS A 104 -49.19 -14.66 -16.59
CA LYS A 104 -49.24 -14.34 -18.02
C LYS A 104 -50.32 -15.24 -18.62
N SER A 105 -51.45 -14.67 -19.01
CA SER A 105 -52.33 -15.31 -19.97
C SER A 105 -51.50 -15.49 -21.24
N ILE A 106 -51.17 -16.75 -21.52
CA ILE A 106 -50.69 -17.15 -22.84
C ILE A 106 -51.90 -16.92 -23.75
N VAL A 107 -51.89 -15.80 -24.47
CA VAL A 107 -52.79 -15.60 -25.60
C VAL A 107 -52.11 -16.27 -26.78
N SER A 108 -52.71 -17.38 -27.20
CA SER A 108 -52.42 -18.17 -28.40
C SER A 108 -52.57 -17.36 -29.67
#